data_AF-A0A7C3LGG9-F1
#
_entry.id   AF-A0A7C3LGG9-F1
#
_cell.length_a   1.000
_cell.length_b   1.000
_cell.length_c   1.000
_cell.angle_alpha   90.00
_cell.angle_beta   90.00
_cell.angle_gamma   90.00
#
_symmetry.space_group_name_H-M   'P 1'
#
loop_
_entity.id
_entity.type
_entity.pdbx_description
1 polymer ?
#
loop_
_entity_poly.entity_id
_entity_poly.type
_entity_poly.pdbx_seq_one_letter_code
_entity_poly.pdbx_strand_id
1 'polypeptide(L)'
;MTTAADTPSTRISAPQVFRATAFVIFLTGAVLHAARLLIGPERLSAQYFTPPVDGAFGVLMLVSAIAGWLSFRRFTGGPAHRTGFIFALVVITVSIPIHLRAVLVWSTEYMAVFPPWYSAVEIPMFLGLAYLATCLRFQPTVQP
;
A
#
# COMPACT_ATOMS: atom_id res chain seq x y z
N MET A 1 -3.73 46.24 -17.90
CA MET A 1 -4.29 45.49 -16.76
C MET A 1 -4.44 44.05 -17.21
N THR A 2 -3.40 43.25 -17.01
CA THR A 2 -3.34 41.84 -17.40
C THR A 2 -3.77 41.02 -16.18
N THR A 3 -4.87 40.30 -16.30
CA THR A 3 -5.33 39.32 -15.32
C THR A 3 -4.29 38.21 -15.25
N ALA A 4 -3.59 38.10 -14.10
CA ALA A 4 -2.72 36.97 -13.84
C ALA A 4 -3.58 35.69 -13.91
N ALA A 5 -3.26 34.82 -14.86
CA ALA A 5 -3.89 33.52 -14.97
C ALA A 5 -3.58 32.71 -13.71
N ASP A 6 -4.62 32.35 -12.96
CA ASP A 6 -4.56 31.37 -11.88
C ASP A 6 -3.98 30.07 -12.46
N THR A 7 -2.69 29.85 -12.25
CA THR A 7 -2.06 28.58 -12.60
C THR A 7 -2.56 27.57 -11.57
N PRO A 8 -3.33 26.53 -11.96
CA PRO A 8 -3.85 25.57 -11.00
C PRO A 8 -2.68 24.89 -10.31
N SER A 9 -2.42 25.22 -9.04
CA SER A 9 -1.42 24.50 -8.26
C SER A 9 -1.97 23.11 -8.01
N THR A 10 -1.51 22.11 -8.77
CA THR A 10 -1.79 20.69 -8.53
C THR A 10 -1.12 20.23 -7.24
N ARG A 11 -1.68 20.63 -6.09
CA ARG A 11 -1.24 20.12 -4.80
C ARG A 11 -1.79 18.72 -4.63
N ILE A 12 -0.89 17.74 -4.57
CA ILE A 12 -1.22 16.37 -4.23
C ILE A 12 -1.63 16.35 -2.75
N SER A 13 -2.85 15.89 -2.47
CA SER A 13 -3.38 15.78 -1.10
C SER A 13 -3.09 14.41 -0.49
N ALA A 14 -2.98 14.33 0.84
CA ALA A 14 -2.76 13.05 1.55
C ALA A 14 -3.77 11.95 1.16
N PRO A 15 -5.09 12.23 0.99
CA PRO A 15 -6.03 11.23 0.50
C PRO A 15 -5.70 10.69 -0.90
N GLN A 16 -5.25 11.56 -1.81
CA GLN A 16 -4.84 11.14 -3.16
C GLN A 16 -3.59 10.27 -3.10
N VAL A 17 -2.60 10.65 -2.28
CA VAL A 17 -1.40 9.83 -2.05
C VAL A 17 -1.82 8.47 -1.52
N PHE A 18 -2.60 8.41 -0.44
CA PHE A 18 -3.02 7.15 0.16
C PHE A 18 -3.74 6.24 -0.83
N ARG A 19 -4.73 6.76 -1.59
CA ARG A 19 -5.47 5.95 -2.57
C ARG A 19 -4.54 5.36 -3.63
N ALA A 20 -3.66 6.18 -4.20
CA ALA A 20 -2.75 5.75 -5.24
C ALA A 20 -1.72 4.73 -4.70
N THR A 21 -1.07 5.03 -3.58
CA THR A 21 -0.04 4.16 -3.03
C THR A 21 -0.63 2.89 -2.44
N ALA A 22 -1.77 2.93 -1.74
CA ALA A 22 -2.45 1.73 -1.26
C ALA A 22 -2.88 0.81 -2.41
N PHE A 23 -3.42 1.36 -3.50
CA PHE A 23 -3.74 0.58 -4.70
C PHE A 23 -2.49 -0.14 -5.24
N VAL A 24 -1.39 0.59 -5.43
CA VAL A 24 -0.13 0.01 -5.93
C VAL A 24 0.41 -1.05 -4.96
N ILE A 25 0.40 -0.79 -3.65
CA ILE A 25 0.89 -1.72 -2.63
C ILE A 25 0.11 -3.02 -2.67
N PHE A 26 -1.21 -2.96 -2.61
CA PHE A 26 -2.03 -4.17 -2.59
C PHE A 26 -1.97 -4.92 -3.91
N LEU A 27 -1.99 -4.23 -5.05
CA LEU A 27 -1.85 -4.89 -6.35
C LEU A 27 -0.49 -5.58 -6.49
N THR A 28 0.59 -4.90 -6.09
CA THR A 28 1.95 -5.46 -6.11
C THR A 28 2.06 -6.64 -5.15
N GLY A 29 1.51 -6.53 -3.93
CA GLY A 29 1.42 -7.64 -2.98
C GLY A 29 0.72 -8.84 -3.59
N ALA A 30 -0.45 -8.67 -4.20
CA ALA A 30 -1.17 -9.75 -4.86
C ALA A 30 -0.33 -10.44 -5.95
N VAL A 31 0.39 -9.67 -6.77
CA VAL A 31 1.31 -10.19 -7.79
C VAL A 31 2.47 -10.97 -7.15
N LEU A 32 3.08 -10.46 -6.08
CA LEU A 32 4.19 -11.12 -5.39
C LEU A 32 3.75 -12.43 -4.72
N HIS A 33 2.57 -12.46 -4.10
CA HIS A 33 2.01 -13.67 -3.50
C HIS A 33 1.61 -14.70 -4.57
N ALA A 34 1.05 -14.26 -5.70
CA ALA A 34 0.79 -15.13 -6.83
C ALA A 34 2.10 -15.71 -7.40
N ALA A 35 3.12 -14.86 -7.60
CA ALA A 35 4.44 -15.31 -8.05
C ALA A 35 5.03 -16.33 -7.06
N ARG A 36 4.97 -16.08 -5.75
CA ARG A 36 5.43 -17.03 -4.73
C ARG A 36 4.78 -18.40 -4.88
N LEU A 37 3.47 -18.47 -5.12
CA LEU A 37 2.77 -19.75 -5.32
C LEU A 37 3.15 -20.45 -6.63
N LEU A 38 3.44 -19.69 -7.68
CA LEU A 38 3.73 -20.23 -9.02
C LEU A 38 5.19 -20.68 -9.19
N ILE A 39 6.15 -19.90 -8.69
CA ILE A 39 7.59 -20.16 -8.90
C ILE A 39 8.34 -20.59 -7.63
N GLY A 40 7.69 -20.55 -6.46
CA GLY A 40 8.28 -20.88 -5.17
C GLY A 40 9.01 -19.69 -4.52
N PRO A 41 9.11 -19.67 -3.18
CA PRO A 41 9.72 -18.57 -2.44
C PRO A 41 11.22 -18.41 -2.71
N GLU A 42 11.95 -19.50 -2.98
CA GLU A 42 13.40 -19.48 -3.21
C GLU A 42 13.75 -18.78 -4.53
N ARG A 43 13.01 -19.09 -5.61
CA ARG A 43 13.22 -18.42 -6.91
C ARG A 43 12.77 -16.97 -6.86
N LEU A 44 11.67 -16.69 -6.15
CA LEU A 44 11.17 -15.33 -5.99
C LEU A 44 12.19 -14.44 -5.28
N SER A 45 12.75 -14.88 -4.13
CA SER A 45 13.72 -14.09 -3.37
C SER A 45 15.06 -13.94 -4.10
N ALA A 46 15.51 -14.97 -4.81
CA ALA A 46 16.79 -14.93 -5.52
C ALA A 46 16.80 -14.00 -6.75
N GLN A 47 15.66 -13.84 -7.43
CA GLN A 47 15.62 -13.18 -8.74
C GLN A 47 14.82 -11.88 -8.79
N TYR A 48 13.73 -11.78 -8.02
CA TYR A 48 12.77 -10.68 -8.18
C TYR A 48 12.56 -9.89 -6.89
N PHE A 49 12.46 -10.57 -5.74
CA PHE A 49 12.22 -9.96 -4.44
C PHE A 49 13.50 -9.91 -3.63
N THR A 50 14.42 -9.07 -4.11
CA THR A 50 15.73 -8.81 -3.49
C THR A 50 15.63 -7.74 -2.40
N PRO A 51 16.62 -7.60 -1.49
CA PRO A 51 16.57 -6.60 -0.42
C PRO A 51 16.32 -5.15 -0.88
N PRO A 52 16.91 -4.65 -2.00
CA PRO A 52 16.58 -3.32 -2.49
C PRO A 52 15.14 -3.16 -2.97
N VAL A 53 14.59 -4.20 -3.62
CA VAL A 53 13.19 -4.20 -4.09
C VAL A 53 12.23 -4.19 -2.91
N ASP A 54 12.49 -5.05 -1.92
CA ASP A 54 11.67 -5.12 -0.70
C ASP A 54 11.77 -3.83 0.14
N GLY A 55 12.97 -3.24 0.23
CA GLY A 55 13.17 -1.95 0.88
C GLY A 55 12.40 -0.82 0.21
N ALA A 56 12.44 -0.72 -1.13
CA ALA A 56 11.65 0.26 -1.88
C ALA A 56 10.15 0.05 -1.67
N PHE A 57 9.69 -1.21 -1.62
CA PHE A 57 8.31 -1.55 -1.31
C PHE A 57 7.93 -1.12 0.11
N GLY A 58 8.76 -1.40 1.12
CA GLY A 58 8.57 -0.98 2.50
C GLY A 58 8.50 0.55 2.67
N VAL A 59 9.33 1.31 1.94
CA VAL A 59 9.27 2.78 1.91
C VAL A 59 7.96 3.27 1.32
N LEU A 60 7.49 2.66 0.22
CA LEU A 60 6.19 2.99 -0.36
C LEU A 60 5.04 2.73 0.64
N MET A 61 5.11 1.62 1.38
CA MET A 61 4.16 1.30 2.45
C MET A 61 4.17 2.33 3.57
N LEU A 62 5.34 2.82 3.97
CA LEU A 62 5.46 3.88 4.97
C LEU A 62 4.81 5.19 4.51
N VAL A 63 5.07 5.60 3.26
CA VAL A 63 4.42 6.78 2.66
C VAL A 63 2.90 6.62 2.64
N SER A 64 2.41 5.45 2.25
CA SER A 64 0.99 5.13 2.26
C SER A 64 0.39 5.19 3.66
N ALA A 65 1.01 4.55 4.65
CA ALA A 65 0.54 4.56 6.02
C ALA A 65 0.43 5.99 6.57
N ILE A 66 1.48 6.81 6.43
CA ILE A 66 1.48 8.21 6.88
C ILE A 66 0.34 8.98 6.21
N ALA A 67 0.21 8.89 4.88
CA ALA A 67 -0.85 9.55 4.14
C ALA A 67 -2.25 9.07 4.57
N GLY A 68 -2.42 7.78 4.85
CA GLY A 68 -3.67 7.19 5.32
C GLY A 68 -4.06 7.67 6.72
N TRP A 69 -3.12 7.67 7.66
CA TRP A 69 -3.34 8.19 9.01
C TRP A 69 -3.67 9.68 9.02
N LEU A 70 -2.99 10.49 8.19
CA LEU A 70 -3.32 11.92 8.01
C LEU A 70 -4.71 12.13 7.38
N SER A 71 -5.17 11.17 6.57
CA SER A 71 -6.48 11.21 5.91
C SER A 71 -7.62 10.67 6.78
N PHE A 72 -7.32 10.12 7.96
CA PHE A 72 -8.29 9.38 8.77
C PHE A 72 -9.53 10.18 9.13
N ARG A 73 -9.34 11.42 9.62
CA ARG A 73 -10.44 12.33 10.00
C ARG A 73 -11.22 12.89 8.80
N ARG A 74 -10.68 12.73 7.59
CA ARG A 74 -11.26 13.25 6.34
C ARG A 74 -12.10 12.22 5.61
N PHE A 75 -12.17 10.99 6.09
CA PHE A 75 -12.92 9.92 5.43
C PHE A 75 -14.44 10.18 5.50
N THR A 76 -15.16 9.98 4.38
CA THR A 76 -16.61 10.27 4.26
C THR A 76 -17.45 9.12 3.72
N GLY A 77 -16.87 7.93 3.53
CA GLY A 77 -17.63 6.76 3.11
C GLY A 77 -18.55 6.22 4.21
N GLY A 78 -19.50 5.37 3.81
CA GLY A 78 -20.37 4.64 4.73
C GLY A 78 -19.60 3.67 5.65
N PRO A 79 -20.26 3.05 6.65
CA PRO A 79 -19.62 2.23 7.69
C PRO A 79 -18.80 1.07 7.12
N ALA A 80 -19.30 0.37 6.09
CA ALA A 80 -18.58 -0.72 5.44
C ALA A 80 -17.25 -0.25 4.81
N HIS A 81 -17.27 0.87 4.09
CA HIS A 81 -16.05 1.45 3.50
C HIS A 81 -15.11 1.97 4.59
N ARG A 82 -15.65 2.47 5.72
CA ARG A 82 -14.85 2.91 6.87
C ARG A 82 -14.08 1.74 7.49
N THR A 83 -14.76 0.62 7.72
CA THR A 83 -14.13 -0.60 8.22
C THR A 83 -13.08 -1.11 7.25
N GLY A 84 -13.38 -1.15 5.95
CA GLY A 84 -12.41 -1.54 4.93
C GLY A 84 -11.19 -0.61 4.88
N PHE A 85 -11.39 0.71 5.01
CA PHE A 85 -10.30 1.68 5.08
C PHE A 85 -9.42 1.47 6.33
N ILE A 86 -10.03 1.29 7.50
CA ILE A 86 -9.31 0.97 8.74
C ILE A 86 -8.51 -0.31 8.58
N PHE A 87 -9.14 -1.36 8.04
CA PHE A 87 -8.50 -2.64 7.82
C PHE A 87 -7.31 -2.51 6.87
N ALA A 88 -7.47 -1.84 5.73
CA ALA A 88 -6.38 -1.56 4.80
C ALA A 88 -5.22 -0.80 5.47
N LEU A 89 -5.54 0.23 6.26
CA LEU A 89 -4.55 1.04 6.95
C LEU A 89 -3.78 0.24 8.00
N VAL A 90 -4.47 -0.62 8.76
CA VAL A 90 -3.85 -1.52 9.74
C VAL A 90 -2.96 -2.55 9.04
N VAL A 91 -3.44 -3.20 7.99
CA VAL A 91 -2.66 -4.18 7.21
C VAL A 91 -1.37 -3.54 6.70
N ILE A 92 -1.44 -2.38 6.03
CA ILE A 92 -0.25 -1.68 5.55
C ILE A 92 0.69 -1.34 6.71
N THR A 93 0.17 -0.81 7.82
CA THR A 93 0.99 -0.39 8.97
C THR A 93 1.72 -1.57 9.62
N VAL A 94 1.03 -2.69 9.83
CA VAL A 94 1.59 -3.90 10.46
C VAL A 94 2.57 -4.62 9.55
N SER A 95 2.42 -4.51 8.22
CA SER A 95 3.34 -5.10 7.26
C SER A 95 4.65 -4.31 7.11
N ILE A 96 4.72 -3.03 7.48
CA ILE A 96 5.93 -2.21 7.35
C ILE A 96 7.15 -2.85 8.05
N PRO A 97 7.10 -3.26 9.34
CA PRO A 97 8.23 -3.90 10.00
C PRO A 97 8.74 -5.15 9.29
N ILE A 98 7.84 -5.92 8.65
CA ILE A 98 8.18 -7.14 7.92
C ILE A 98 9.06 -6.80 6.71
N HIS A 99 8.65 -5.82 5.90
CA HIS A 99 9.37 -5.40 4.70
C HIS A 99 10.62 -4.55 5.00
N LEU A 100 10.59 -3.72 6.04
CA LEU A 100 11.77 -2.95 6.45
C LEU A 100 12.85 -3.82 7.10
N ARG A 101 12.49 -5.00 7.64
CA ARG A 101 13.48 -5.97 8.12
C ARG A 101 14.49 -6.34 7.04
N ALA A 102 14.07 -6.46 5.77
CA ALA A 102 14.96 -6.81 4.68
C ALA A 102 16.05 -5.77 4.44
N VAL A 103 15.79 -4.49 4.75
CA VAL A 103 16.79 -3.43 4.68
C VAL A 103 17.78 -3.54 5.84
N LEU A 104 17.29 -3.84 7.05
CA LEU A 104 18.13 -3.93 8.25
C LEU A 104 19.05 -5.16 8.24
N VAL A 105 18.55 -6.31 7.77
CA VAL A 105 19.26 -7.59 7.76
C VAL A 105 19.87 -7.90 6.39
N TRP A 106 19.55 -7.09 5.37
CA TRP A 106 19.93 -7.30 3.98
C TRP A 106 19.58 -8.70 3.44
N SER A 107 18.40 -9.21 3.82
CA SER A 107 17.93 -10.56 3.50
C SER A 107 16.40 -10.63 3.39
N THR A 108 15.90 -11.30 2.35
CA THR A 108 14.47 -11.60 2.14
C THR A 108 14.09 -13.04 2.50
N GLU A 109 14.99 -13.78 3.17
CA GLU A 109 14.74 -15.18 3.58
C GLU A 109 13.60 -15.33 4.58
N TYR A 110 13.21 -14.26 5.27
CA TYR A 110 12.05 -14.28 6.17
C TYR A 110 10.77 -14.70 5.43
N MET A 111 10.71 -14.51 4.10
CA MET A 111 9.62 -14.99 3.28
C MET A 111 9.42 -16.49 3.42
N ALA A 112 10.46 -17.30 3.63
CA ALA A 112 10.33 -18.75 3.76
C ALA A 112 9.55 -19.19 5.01
N VAL A 113 9.44 -18.31 6.02
CA VAL A 113 8.72 -18.60 7.27
C VAL A 113 7.21 -18.65 7.08
N PHE A 114 6.68 -17.97 6.05
CA PHE A 114 5.24 -17.95 5.80
C PHE A 114 4.76 -19.22 5.08
N PRO A 115 3.75 -19.93 5.62
CA PRO A 115 3.23 -21.12 4.98
C PRO A 115 2.54 -20.79 3.65
N PRO A 116 2.52 -21.69 2.64
CA PRO A 116 1.94 -21.39 1.32
C PRO A 116 0.47 -20.94 1.34
N TRP A 117 -0.34 -21.47 2.25
CA TRP A 117 -1.75 -21.09 2.39
C TRP A 117 -1.93 -19.60 2.73
N TYR A 118 -0.94 -18.98 3.38
CA TYR A 118 -0.98 -17.56 3.73
C TYR A 118 -1.09 -16.70 2.46
N SER A 119 -0.32 -17.04 1.42
CA SER A 119 -0.38 -16.36 0.12
C SER A 119 -1.70 -16.60 -0.61
N ALA A 120 -2.29 -17.79 -0.48
CA ALA A 120 -3.60 -18.08 -1.07
C ALA A 120 -4.72 -17.21 -0.46
N VAL A 121 -4.60 -16.83 0.82
CA VAL A 121 -5.52 -15.91 1.50
C VAL A 121 -5.24 -14.45 1.13
N GLU A 122 -3.96 -14.06 1.08
CA GLU A 122 -3.57 -12.67 0.80
C GLU A 122 -3.91 -12.22 -0.62
N ILE A 123 -3.84 -13.09 -1.62
CA ILE A 123 -4.16 -12.72 -3.01
C ILE A 123 -5.58 -12.12 -3.13
N PRO A 124 -6.67 -12.83 -2.79
CA PRO A 124 -8.02 -12.28 -2.92
C PRO A 124 -8.24 -11.10 -1.97
N MET A 125 -7.65 -11.12 -0.77
CA MET A 125 -7.72 -10.01 0.18
C MET A 125 -7.11 -8.75 -0.43
N PHE A 126 -5.88 -8.81 -0.95
CA PHE A 126 -5.20 -7.68 -1.55
C PHE A 126 -5.87 -7.18 -2.82
N LEU A 127 -6.41 -8.07 -3.67
CA LEU A 127 -7.21 -7.63 -4.81
C LEU A 127 -8.46 -6.86 -4.36
N GLY A 128 -9.14 -7.33 -3.32
CA GLY A 128 -10.28 -6.64 -2.71
C GLY A 128 -9.90 -5.27 -2.13
N LEU A 129 -8.75 -5.17 -1.45
CA LEU A 129 -8.27 -3.91 -0.88
C LEU A 129 -7.74 -2.93 -1.95
N ALA A 130 -7.13 -3.43 -3.03
CA ALA A 130 -6.75 -2.64 -4.18
C ALA A 130 -7.99 -2.01 -4.82
N TYR A 131 -9.03 -2.82 -5.07
CA TYR A 131 -10.31 -2.31 -5.57
C TYR A 131 -10.91 -1.28 -4.61
N LEU A 132 -10.99 -1.60 -3.31
CA LEU A 132 -11.51 -0.70 -2.29
C LEU A 132 -10.80 0.66 -2.30
N ALA A 133 -9.47 0.70 -2.42
CA ALA A 133 -8.68 1.93 -2.46
C ALA A 133 -9.15 2.89 -3.58
N THR A 134 -9.60 2.34 -4.71
CA THR A 134 -10.17 3.15 -5.80
C THR A 134 -11.55 3.72 -5.46
N CYS A 135 -12.30 3.08 -4.56
CA CYS A 135 -13.64 3.48 -4.15
C CYS A 135 -13.69 4.42 -2.93
N LEU A 136 -12.58 4.60 -2.20
CA LEU A 136 -12.55 5.42 -0.99
C LEU A 136 -12.84 6.90 -1.29
N ARG A 137 -13.66 7.50 -0.42
CA ARG A 137 -14.09 8.90 -0.51
C ARG A 137 -13.59 9.68 0.70
N PHE A 138 -13.08 10.88 0.43
CA PHE A 138 -12.54 11.78 1.44
C PHE A 138 -13.04 13.21 1.18
N GLN A 139 -13.14 14.01 2.24
CA GLN A 139 -13.42 15.44 2.12
C GLN A 139 -12.30 16.14 1.34
N PRO A 140 -12.65 17.08 0.44
CA PRO A 140 -11.68 17.97 -0.20
C PRO A 140 -10.83 18.71 0.83
N THR A 141 -9.62 19.11 0.44
CA THR A 141 -8.82 19.99 1.30
C THR A 141 -9.46 21.36 1.24
N VAL A 142 -10.14 21.79 2.30
CA VAL A 142 -10.66 23.16 2.40
C VAL A 142 -9.46 24.07 2.63
N GLN A 143 -9.20 25.00 1.71
CA GLN A 143 -8.23 26.07 1.96
C GLN A 143 -8.85 27.05 2.97
N PRO A 144 -8.10 27.46 4.01
CA PRO A 144 -8.53 28.56 4.88
C PRO A 144 -8.62 29.87 4.09
#